data_AF-A0A7Z0NKZ2-F1
#
_entry.id   AF-A0A7Z0NKZ2-F1
#
_cell.length_a   1.000
_cell.length_b   1.000
_cell.length_c   1.000
_cell.angle_alpha   90.00
_cell.angle_beta   90.00
_cell.angle_gamma   90.00
#
_symmetry.space_group_name_H-M   'P 1'
#
loop_
_entity.id
_entity.type
_entity.pdbx_description
1 polymer ?
#
loop_
_entity_poly.entity_id
_entity_poly.type
_entity_poly.pdbx_seq_one_letter_code
_entity_poly.pdbx_strand_id
1 'polypeptide(L)' 'SGIKFVTPTQRHYGQEHVILERRRRVYEAAKQSMPERWKGRHTRDWNPVGEVWLNPPKEHVAAPKELSHAA' A
#
# COMPACT_ATOMS: atom_id res chain seq x y z
N SER A 1 -1.77 5.28 -0.50
CA SER A 1 -2.41 5.27 0.83
C SER A 1 -1.50 4.51 1.79
N GLY A 2 -1.35 4.99 3.03
CA GLY A 2 -0.44 4.37 4.02
C GLY A 2 -0.84 2.96 4.45
N ILE A 3 -2.12 2.62 4.38
CA ILE A 3 -2.67 1.30 4.77
C ILE A 3 -3.30 0.55 3.60
N LYS A 4 -2.78 0.72 2.38
CA LYS A 4 -3.18 -0.05 1.19
C LYS A 4 -4.70 -0.15 0.96
N PHE A 5 -5.44 0.93 1.23
CA PHE A 5 -6.91 1.02 1.12
C PHE A 5 -7.68 0.06 2.04
N VAL A 6 -7.06 -0.36 3.15
CA VAL A 6 -7.77 -0.90 4.31
C VAL A 6 -8.30 0.30 5.10
N THR A 7 -9.49 0.19 5.66
CA THR A 7 -10.03 1.25 6.55
C THR A 7 -9.48 1.07 7.96
N PRO A 8 -9.38 2.14 8.78
CA PRO A 8 -8.99 2.01 10.18
C PRO A 8 -9.84 0.97 10.93
N THR A 9 -11.15 0.96 10.70
CA THR A 9 -12.09 -0.01 11.30
C THR A 9 -11.77 -1.45 10.90
N GLN A 10 -11.56 -1.73 9.61
CA GLN A 10 -11.19 -3.07 9.15
C GLN A 10 -9.89 -3.55 9.76
N ARG A 11 -8.91 -2.65 9.92
CA ARG A 11 -7.64 -2.97 10.55
C ARG A 11 -7.82 -3.24 12.05
N HIS A 12 -8.63 -2.43 12.73
CA HIS A 12 -8.95 -2.60 14.14
C HIS A 12 -9.59 -3.98 14.42
N TYR A 13 -10.44 -4.45 13.51
CA TYR A 13 -11.04 -5.79 13.59
C TYR A 13 -10.16 -6.92 13.00
N GLY A 14 -8.88 -6.66 12.68
CA GLY A 14 -7.96 -7.66 12.16
C GLY A 14 -8.27 -8.17 10.75
N GLN A 15 -9.16 -7.51 10.00
CA GLN A 15 -9.60 -7.93 8.66
C GLN A 15 -8.57 -7.61 7.56
N GLU A 16 -7.53 -6.85 7.89
CA GLU A 16 -6.47 -6.40 6.97
C GLU A 16 -5.90 -7.56 6.14
N HIS A 17 -5.46 -8.63 6.78
CA HIS A 17 -4.83 -9.77 6.10
C HIS A 17 -5.76 -10.41 5.06
N VAL A 18 -7.02 -10.64 5.43
CA VAL A 18 -8.00 -11.29 4.54
C VAL A 18 -8.33 -10.38 3.35
N ILE A 19 -8.49 -9.08 3.58
CA ILE A 19 -8.78 -8.11 2.52
C ILE A 19 -7.61 -8.02 1.53
N LEU A 20 -6.39 -7.92 2.06
CA LEU A 20 -5.18 -7.78 1.26
C LEU A 20 -4.88 -9.05 0.43
N GLU A 21 -5.05 -10.23 1.04
CA GLU A 21 -4.88 -11.50 0.33
C GLU A 21 -5.91 -11.67 -0.80
N ARG A 22 -7.18 -11.29 -0.57
CA ARG A 22 -8.20 -11.29 -1.62
C ARG A 22 -7.82 -10.36 -2.78
N ARG A 23 -7.34 -9.14 -2.48
CA ARG A 23 -6.89 -8.19 -3.51
C ARG A 23 -5.72 -8.75 -4.32
N ARG A 24 -4.75 -9.37 -3.66
CA ARG A 24 -3.63 -10.04 -4.32
C ARG A 24 -4.12 -11.07 -5.33
N ARG A 25 -5.01 -11.98 -4.91
CA ARG A 25 -5.59 -13.01 -5.79
C ARG A 25 -6.29 -12.43 -7.01
N VAL A 26 -7.12 -11.40 -6.82
CA VAL A 26 -7.83 -10.73 -7.92
C VAL A 26 -6.85 -10.13 -8.93
N TYR A 27 -5.81 -9.45 -8.45
CA TYR A 27 -4.83 -8.81 -9.31
C TYR A 27 -3.96 -9.83 -10.05
N GLU A 28 -3.54 -10.91 -9.38
CA GLU A 28 -2.79 -11.99 -10.03
C GLU A 28 -3.63 -12.70 -11.10
N ALA A 29 -4.89 -13.03 -10.79
CA ALA A 29 -5.80 -13.64 -11.78
C ALA A 29 -6.02 -12.72 -12.99
N ALA A 30 -6.22 -11.41 -12.77
CA ALA A 30 -6.36 -10.44 -13.85
C ALA A 30 -5.07 -10.23 -14.67
N LYS A 31 -3.90 -10.45 -14.07
CA LYS A 31 -2.62 -10.44 -14.79
C LYS A 31 -2.43 -11.70 -15.64
N GLN A 32 -2.80 -12.85 -15.10
CA GLN A 32 -2.73 -14.12 -15.82
C GLN A 32 -3.70 -14.18 -17.01
N SER A 33 -4.89 -13.59 -16.89
CA SER A 33 -5.89 -13.61 -17.96
C SER A 33 -5.55 -12.70 -19.15
N MET A 34 -4.89 -11.56 -18.91
CA MET A 34 -4.55 -10.58 -19.95
C MET A 34 -3.14 -10.00 -19.77
N PRO A 35 -2.07 -10.81 -19.91
CA PRO A 35 -0.71 -10.38 -19.63
C PRO A 35 -0.26 -9.17 -20.49
N GLU A 36 -0.73 -9.07 -21.73
CA GLU A 36 -0.44 -7.96 -22.65
C GLU A 36 -0.85 -6.59 -22.09
N ARG A 37 -1.97 -6.54 -21.36
CA ARG A 37 -2.44 -5.30 -20.69
C ARG A 37 -1.43 -4.79 -19.66
N TRP A 38 -0.66 -5.70 -19.06
CA TRP A 38 0.28 -5.38 -18.00
C TRP A 38 1.66 -4.99 -18.52
N LYS A 39 1.99 -5.27 -19.79
CA LYS A 39 3.29 -4.96 -20.42
C LYS A 39 4.48 -5.40 -19.54
N GLY A 40 4.40 -6.62 -18.98
CA GLY A 40 5.40 -7.16 -18.07
C GLY A 40 5.43 -6.57 -16.66
N ARG A 41 4.64 -5.53 -16.34
CA ARG A 41 4.64 -4.91 -15.00
C ARG A 41 4.17 -5.87 -13.91
N HIS A 42 4.72 -5.71 -12.71
CA HIS A 42 4.26 -6.41 -11.52
C HIS A 42 2.88 -5.92 -11.09
N THR A 43 2.16 -6.78 -10.35
CA THR A 43 0.93 -6.39 -9.66
C THR A 43 1.28 -5.43 -8.53
N ARG A 44 0.27 -4.70 -8.04
CA ARG A 44 0.44 -3.82 -6.90
C ARG A 44 0.83 -4.64 -5.65
N ASP A 45 1.74 -4.10 -4.84
CA ASP A 45 2.11 -4.71 -3.56
C ASP A 45 0.92 -4.69 -2.58
N TRP A 46 0.41 -5.88 -2.28
CA TRP A 46 -0.68 -6.14 -1.35
C TRP A 46 -0.23 -6.76 -0.03
N ASN A 47 1.07 -6.75 0.31
CA ASN A 47 1.51 -7.23 1.63
C ASN A 47 0.95 -6.37 2.78
N PRO A 48 0.70 -6.90 3.99
CA PRO A 48 0.35 -6.08 5.14
C PRO A 48 1.38 -4.97 5.37
N VAL A 49 0.91 -3.79 5.79
CA VAL A 49 1.81 -2.72 6.23
C VAL A 49 1.99 -2.86 7.72
N GLY A 50 3.21 -2.65 8.22
CA GLY A 50 3.50 -2.61 9.65
C GLY A 50 2.92 -1.37 10.32
N GLU A 51 3.59 -0.89 11.35
CA GLU A 51 3.17 0.33 12.04
C GLU A 51 3.11 1.53 11.07
N VAL A 52 2.06 2.33 11.21
CA VAL A 52 1.88 3.57 10.46
C VAL A 52 1.34 4.63 11.39
N TRP A 53 1.75 5.87 11.14
CA TRP A 53 1.39 7.01 11.95
C TRP A 53 0.58 7.99 11.09
N LEU A 54 -0.54 8.48 11.62
CA LEU A 54 -1.23 9.63 11.02
C LEU A 54 -0.44 10.92 11.32
N ASN A 55 0.02 11.04 12.56
CA ASN A 55 0.92 12.08 13.04
C ASN A 55 2.01 11.40 13.88
N PRO A 56 3.22 11.17 13.34
CA PRO A 56 4.29 10.52 14.08
C PRO A 56 4.79 11.42 15.22
N PRO A 57 5.28 10.83 16.33
CA PRO A 57 6.01 11.59 17.35
C PRO A 57 7.26 12.24 16.72
N LYS A 58 7.75 13.33 17.32
CA LYS A 58 8.87 14.15 16.78
C LYS A 58 10.11 13.32 16.45
N GLU A 59 10.36 12.26 17.23
CA GLU A 59 11.46 11.30 17.06
C GLU A 59 11.35 10.45 15.78
N HIS A 60 10.13 10.34 15.23
CA HIS A 60 9.79 9.53 14.06
C HIS A 60 9.35 10.38 12.84
N VAL A 61 9.51 11.70 12.91
CA VAL A 61 9.29 12.58 11.75
C VAL A 61 10.46 12.39 10.79
N ALA A 62 10.19 11.98 9.55
CA ALA A 62 11.21 11.96 8.50
C ALA A 62 11.79 13.36 8.33
N ALA A 63 13.12 13.46 8.15
CA ALA A 63 13.79 14.75 7.97
C ALA A 63 13.05 15.60 6.92
N PRO A 64 12.91 16.92 7.13
CA PRO A 64 12.26 17.79 6.16
C PRO A 64 12.88 17.53 4.78
N LYS A 65 12.04 17.27 3.78
CA LYS A 65 12.52 17.26 2.40
C LYS A 65 12.90 18.69 2.07
N GLU A 66 14.20 18.94 1.93
CA GLU A 66 14.72 20.18 1.35
C GLU A 66 13.99 20.42 0.03
N LEU A 67 13.09 21.41 0.01
CA LEU A 67 12.43 21.87 -1.20
C LEU A 67 13.49 22.62 -2.01
N SER A 68 14.15 21.91 -2.92
CA SER A 68 15.01 22.57 -3.92
C SER A 68 14.13 23.47 -4.78
N HIS A 69 14.07 24.76 -4.41
CA HIS A 69 13.57 25.79 -5.31
C HIS A 69 14.63 25.92 -6.41
N ALA A 70 14.31 25.45 -7.61
CA ALA A 70 15.07 25.78 -8.81
C ALA A 70 14.87 27.28 -9.06
N ALA A 71 15.97 28.03 -9.04
CA ALA A 71 16.04 29.43 -9.47
C ALA A 71 16.23 29.51 -10.99
#